data_AF-A0A8C2Z1Y8-F1
#
_entry.id   AF-A0A8C2Z1Y8-F1
#
_cell.length_a   1.000
_cell.length_b   1.000
_cell.length_c   1.000
_cell.angle_alpha   90.00
_cell.angle_beta   90.00
_cell.angle_gamma   90.00
#
_symmetry.space_group_name_H-M   'P 1'
#
loop_
_entity.id
_entity.type
_entity.pdbx_description
1 polymer ?
#
loop_
_entity_poly.entity_id
_entity_poly.type
_entity_poly.pdbx_seq_one_letter_code
_entity_poly.pdbx_strand_id
1 'polypeptide(L)'
;MVLLHVLFEHASGYALFAVREVEEIGMLLPQVEESVLSLGKFNSMVSLAAFFPFKSAQGALENMNAISEGVVHADLKLFLETNLPLSGKKKATLGVSDAKIGAALQEEFSLSIQTGGVVAEIGRGVRLHFHALVKGLTALAASKAQLGLGHSYSRAKVKFNVNRVDNMIIQSIALLDQLDKDINTFSMRVREWYGYHFPELVKIVPDNSMYCRMAQLIGNRKELSEESLPSLEEVVMDGAKAQAILEASRSSMGMDISPIDLINIERFSTRVVSLASYRLELQEYLRSKMIQVAPNLAALIGDVVGARLISHAGSLTNLAKYPASTVQILGAEKALFRALKTKGNTPKYGLIFHSTFIGRAAAKNKGRISRYLANKCTIASRIDCFSELPTCVYGDKLREQVEERLSFYETGDVPRKNVDVMKEAMKEATDVVTELKRKLVKKEKKRKKREKKLQDENGDAEVSMN
;
A
#
# COMPACT_ATOMS: atom_id res chain seq x y z
N MET A 1 -21.80 15.52 -50.07
CA MET A 1 -21.79 14.04 -49.93
C MET A 1 -20.53 13.69 -49.15
N VAL A 2 -20.65 13.21 -47.91
CA VAL A 2 -19.50 13.02 -47.01
C VAL A 2 -18.66 11.83 -47.49
N LEU A 3 -17.42 12.08 -47.90
CA LEU A 3 -16.51 11.05 -48.41
C LEU A 3 -15.63 10.46 -47.29
N LEU A 4 -15.30 11.24 -46.26
CA LEU A 4 -14.36 10.86 -45.19
C LEU A 4 -14.99 10.97 -43.80
N HIS A 5 -14.94 9.90 -43.03
CA HIS A 5 -15.24 9.88 -41.59
C HIS A 5 -13.96 9.69 -40.81
N VAL A 6 -13.72 10.45 -39.75
CA VAL A 6 -12.53 10.31 -38.89
C VAL A 6 -12.95 9.71 -37.56
N LEU A 7 -12.33 8.58 -37.20
CA LEU A 7 -12.48 7.95 -35.90
C LEU A 7 -11.53 8.63 -34.90
N PHE A 8 -12.07 9.01 -33.75
CA PHE A 8 -11.30 9.58 -32.65
C PHE A 8 -11.59 8.82 -31.36
N GLU A 9 -10.56 8.14 -30.84
CA GLU A 9 -10.58 7.52 -29.52
C GLU A 9 -10.27 8.54 -28.40
N HIS A 10 -11.12 8.58 -27.37
CA HIS A 10 -10.92 9.39 -26.18
C HIS A 10 -11.13 8.55 -24.91
N ALA A 11 -10.60 9.02 -23.77
CA ALA A 11 -10.80 8.37 -22.46
C ALA A 11 -12.28 8.22 -22.05
N SER A 12 -13.17 9.03 -22.65
CA SER A 12 -14.60 9.03 -22.39
C SER A 12 -15.40 8.12 -23.33
N GLY A 13 -14.81 7.67 -24.44
CA GLY A 13 -15.52 6.95 -25.48
C GLY A 13 -14.94 7.11 -26.88
N TYR A 14 -15.61 6.51 -27.86
CA TYR A 14 -15.30 6.68 -29.28
C TYR A 14 -16.17 7.77 -29.89
N ALA A 15 -15.57 8.62 -30.73
CA ALA A 15 -16.28 9.61 -31.50
C ALA A 15 -16.03 9.39 -33.00
N LEU A 16 -17.08 9.51 -33.79
CA LEU A 16 -17.00 9.50 -35.25
C LEU A 16 -17.35 10.89 -35.77
N PHE A 17 -16.43 11.47 -36.53
CA PHE A 17 -16.57 12.79 -37.10
C PHE A 17 -16.74 12.70 -38.62
N ALA A 18 -17.75 13.37 -39.16
CA ALA A 18 -17.96 13.52 -40.59
C ALA A 18 -17.24 14.79 -41.08
N VAL A 19 -16.33 14.61 -42.04
CA VAL A 19 -15.55 15.70 -42.65
C VAL A 19 -16.30 16.24 -43.85
N ARG A 20 -16.63 17.53 -43.85
CA ARG A 20 -17.44 18.16 -44.90
C ARG A 20 -16.59 18.56 -46.10
N GLU A 21 -15.58 19.38 -45.86
CA GLU A 21 -14.67 19.93 -46.87
C GLU A 21 -13.29 20.12 -46.24
N VAL A 22 -12.25 19.56 -46.89
CA VAL A 22 -10.86 19.81 -46.52
C VAL A 22 -10.02 19.86 -47.79
N GLU A 23 -9.19 20.89 -47.92
CA GLU A 23 -8.22 21.04 -49.00
C GLU A 23 -6.95 20.23 -48.71
N GLU A 24 -6.68 19.21 -49.52
CA GLU A 24 -5.48 18.37 -49.41
C GLU A 24 -4.19 19.11 -49.80
N ILE A 25 -4.27 20.02 -50.78
CA ILE A 25 -3.10 20.65 -51.40
C ILE A 25 -2.57 21.83 -50.58
N GLY A 26 -3.43 22.47 -49.78
CA GLY A 26 -3.15 23.69 -49.02
C GLY A 26 -2.80 23.49 -47.54
N MET A 27 -2.60 22.26 -47.05
CA MET A 27 -2.48 21.99 -45.60
C MET A 27 -1.33 22.70 -44.89
N LEU A 28 -0.27 23.01 -45.63
CA LEU A 28 0.92 23.69 -45.09
C LEU A 28 0.78 25.22 -45.11
N LEU A 29 -0.35 25.74 -45.60
CA LEU A 29 -0.60 27.17 -45.60
C LEU A 29 -0.93 27.65 -44.17
N PRO A 30 -0.30 28.73 -43.68
CA PRO A 30 -0.56 29.27 -42.35
C PRO A 30 -2.05 29.60 -42.11
N GLN A 31 -2.77 29.99 -43.16
CA GLN A 31 -4.20 30.31 -43.11
C GLN A 31 -5.05 29.08 -42.75
N VAL A 32 -4.64 27.88 -43.20
CA VAL A 32 -5.32 26.62 -42.89
C VAL A 32 -4.99 26.20 -41.46
N GLU A 33 -3.76 26.40 -40.99
CA GLU A 33 -3.38 26.16 -39.59
C GLU A 33 -4.19 27.03 -38.61
N GLU A 34 -4.31 28.33 -38.88
CA GLU A 34 -5.14 29.25 -38.07
C GLU A 34 -6.63 28.83 -38.05
N SER A 35 -7.11 28.22 -39.13
CA SER A 35 -8.48 27.75 -39.21
C SER A 35 -8.76 26.56 -38.28
N VAL A 36 -7.77 25.71 -38.02
CA VAL A 36 -7.86 24.58 -37.09
C VAL A 36 -7.81 25.06 -35.63
N LEU A 37 -7.05 26.13 -35.35
CA LEU A 37 -6.97 26.71 -34.01
C LEU A 37 -8.29 27.38 -33.58
N SER A 38 -9.06 27.93 -34.52
CA SER A 38 -10.33 28.60 -34.23
C SER A 38 -11.51 27.63 -34.24
N LEU A 39 -12.20 27.49 -33.10
CA LEU A 39 -13.36 26.60 -32.94
C LEU A 39 -14.47 26.88 -33.99
N GLY A 40 -14.75 28.15 -34.28
CA GLY A 40 -15.81 28.54 -35.21
C GLY A 40 -15.54 28.04 -36.62
N LYS A 41 -14.29 28.19 -37.09
CA LYS A 41 -13.86 27.71 -38.42
C LYS A 41 -13.71 26.18 -38.44
N PHE A 42 -13.26 25.58 -37.34
CA PHE A 42 -13.14 24.13 -37.25
C PHE A 42 -14.51 23.41 -37.30
N ASN A 43 -15.54 23.97 -36.67
CA ASN A 43 -16.91 23.44 -36.73
C ASN A 43 -17.52 23.46 -38.15
N SER A 44 -17.08 24.36 -39.04
CA SER A 44 -17.49 24.30 -40.45
C SER A 44 -16.85 23.14 -41.21
N MET A 45 -15.65 22.72 -40.83
CA MET A 45 -14.91 21.63 -41.48
C MET A 45 -15.37 20.25 -41.00
N VAL A 46 -15.63 20.12 -39.70
CA VAL A 46 -15.89 18.84 -39.03
C VAL A 46 -17.20 18.89 -38.26
N SER A 47 -18.04 17.87 -38.44
CA SER A 47 -19.28 17.70 -37.68
C SER A 47 -19.29 16.35 -36.96
N LEU A 48 -19.73 16.33 -35.69
CA LEU A 48 -19.90 15.09 -34.93
C LEU A 48 -21.03 14.25 -35.54
N ALA A 49 -20.72 13.04 -36.00
CA ALA A 49 -21.70 12.12 -36.56
C ALA A 49 -22.29 11.23 -35.45
N ALA A 50 -21.42 10.61 -34.64
CA ALA A 50 -21.83 9.73 -33.56
C ALA A 50 -20.83 9.76 -32.40
N PHE A 51 -21.32 9.53 -31.19
CA PHE A 51 -20.50 9.42 -29.99
C PHE A 51 -20.95 8.22 -29.16
N PHE A 52 -20.02 7.34 -28.83
CA PHE A 52 -20.23 6.18 -27.99
C PHE A 52 -19.49 6.35 -26.66
N PRO A 53 -20.19 6.76 -25.59
CA PRO A 53 -19.57 6.88 -24.27
C PRO A 53 -19.32 5.51 -23.64
N PHE A 54 -18.18 5.35 -22.97
CA PHE A 54 -17.92 4.14 -22.19
C PHE A 54 -18.79 4.12 -20.93
N LYS A 55 -19.51 3.01 -20.74
CA LYS A 55 -20.45 2.84 -19.61
C LYS A 55 -19.75 2.63 -18.27
N SER A 56 -18.56 2.01 -18.27
CA SER A 56 -17.81 1.67 -17.07
C SER A 56 -16.31 1.95 -17.25
N ALA A 57 -15.61 2.24 -16.14
CA ALA A 57 -14.16 2.42 -16.15
C ALA A 57 -13.41 1.14 -16.53
N GLN A 58 -13.99 -0.03 -16.23
CA GLN A 58 -13.44 -1.32 -16.65
C GLN A 58 -13.55 -1.51 -18.17
N GLY A 59 -14.71 -1.21 -18.76
CA GLY A 59 -14.88 -1.25 -20.22
C GLY A 59 -13.94 -0.26 -20.91
N ALA A 60 -13.75 0.95 -20.35
CA ALA A 60 -12.78 1.90 -20.87
C ALA A 60 -11.33 1.38 -20.81
N LEU A 61 -10.95 0.68 -19.75
CA LEU A 61 -9.62 0.07 -19.61
C LEU A 61 -9.40 -1.09 -20.59
N GLU A 62 -10.40 -1.94 -20.78
CA GLU A 62 -10.36 -3.05 -21.74
C GLU A 62 -10.23 -2.53 -23.18
N ASN A 63 -11.04 -1.53 -23.54
CA ASN A 63 -10.93 -0.82 -24.82
C ASN A 63 -9.55 -0.17 -25.00
N MET A 64 -9.02 0.52 -23.99
CA MET A 64 -7.70 1.16 -24.06
C MET A 64 -6.57 0.13 -24.25
N ASN A 65 -6.64 -1.03 -23.59
CA ASN A 65 -5.67 -2.10 -23.78
C ASN A 65 -5.74 -2.68 -25.20
N ALA A 66 -6.95 -2.90 -25.72
CA ALA A 66 -7.15 -3.40 -27.08
C ALA A 66 -6.62 -2.41 -28.13
N ILE A 67 -6.94 -1.12 -28.01
CA ILE A 67 -6.39 -0.05 -28.86
C ILE A 67 -4.86 -0.03 -28.79
N SER A 68 -4.27 -0.08 -27.60
CA SER A 68 -2.80 -0.07 -27.42
C SER A 68 -2.11 -1.28 -28.06
N GLU A 69 -2.80 -2.41 -28.16
CA GLU A 69 -2.30 -3.65 -28.76
C GLU A 69 -2.65 -3.77 -30.25
N GLY A 70 -3.47 -2.84 -30.78
CA GLY A 70 -3.90 -2.81 -32.17
C GLY A 70 -5.05 -3.78 -32.49
N VAL A 71 -5.79 -4.23 -31.48
CA VAL A 71 -6.90 -5.19 -31.63
C VAL A 71 -8.23 -4.44 -31.59
N VAL A 72 -9.15 -4.80 -32.47
CA VAL A 72 -10.50 -4.22 -32.51
C VAL A 72 -11.34 -4.83 -31.38
N HIS A 73 -11.79 -3.97 -30.46
CA HIS A 73 -12.68 -4.38 -29.36
C HIS A 73 -14.14 -4.50 -29.86
N ALA A 74 -14.94 -5.36 -29.21
CA ALA A 74 -16.34 -5.59 -29.58
C ALA A 74 -17.19 -4.31 -29.57
N ASP A 75 -16.95 -3.40 -28.62
CA ASP A 75 -17.63 -2.10 -28.56
C ASP A 75 -17.31 -1.21 -29.76
N LEU A 76 -16.05 -1.21 -30.21
CA LEU A 76 -15.63 -0.45 -31.39
C LEU A 76 -16.26 -1.04 -32.66
N LYS A 77 -16.32 -2.37 -32.74
CA LYS A 77 -16.99 -3.08 -33.84
C LYS A 77 -18.47 -2.69 -33.94
N LEU A 78 -19.21 -2.80 -32.84
CA LEU A 78 -20.62 -2.42 -32.77
C LEU A 78 -20.84 -0.94 -33.13
N PHE A 79 -19.95 -0.06 -32.67
CA PHE A 79 -20.01 1.36 -32.95
C PHE A 79 -19.83 1.67 -34.45
N LEU A 80 -18.89 1.01 -35.12
CA LEU A 80 -18.65 1.19 -36.54
C LEU A 80 -19.76 0.58 -37.39
N GLU A 81 -20.27 -0.60 -37.03
CA GLU A 81 -21.42 -1.25 -37.71
C GLU A 81 -22.68 -0.39 -37.68
N THR A 82 -22.92 0.29 -36.56
CA THR A 82 -24.13 1.12 -36.38
C THR A 82 -24.06 2.43 -37.18
N ASN A 83 -22.87 3.00 -37.35
CA ASN A 83 -22.71 4.37 -37.83
C ASN A 83 -22.11 4.50 -39.24
N LEU A 84 -21.50 3.44 -39.79
CA LEU A 84 -20.95 3.45 -41.14
C LEU A 84 -21.85 2.70 -42.12
N PRO A 85 -22.12 3.25 -43.32
CA PRO A 85 -22.84 2.53 -44.36
C PRO A 85 -21.93 1.45 -44.98
N LEU A 86 -22.03 0.22 -44.46
CA LEU A 86 -21.23 -0.93 -44.89
C LEU A 86 -21.69 -1.53 -46.23
N SER A 87 -22.94 -1.30 -46.65
CA SER A 87 -23.52 -1.91 -47.86
C SER A 87 -24.21 -0.86 -48.75
N GLY A 88 -23.45 -0.29 -49.69
CA GLY A 88 -23.95 0.65 -50.70
C GLY A 88 -22.92 0.98 -51.79
N LYS A 89 -23.38 1.45 -52.96
CA LYS A 89 -22.53 1.79 -54.14
C LYS A 89 -21.46 2.89 -53.89
N LYS A 90 -21.45 3.52 -52.71
CA LYS A 90 -20.51 4.57 -52.29
C LYS A 90 -19.89 4.16 -50.95
N LYS A 91 -18.76 3.46 -51.00
CA LYS A 91 -18.00 3.06 -49.80
C LYS A 91 -17.46 4.32 -49.12
N ALA A 92 -17.77 4.50 -47.84
CA ALA A 92 -17.22 5.59 -47.05
C ALA A 92 -15.74 5.31 -46.73
N THR A 93 -14.89 6.34 -46.79
CA THR A 93 -13.50 6.26 -46.37
C THR A 93 -13.39 6.55 -44.87
N LEU A 94 -12.66 5.72 -44.13
CA LEU A 94 -12.45 5.89 -42.69
C LEU A 94 -11.01 6.36 -42.42
N GLY A 95 -10.88 7.50 -41.77
CA GLY A 95 -9.64 8.03 -41.24
C GLY A 95 -9.37 7.48 -39.85
N VAL A 96 -8.22 6.84 -39.66
CA VAL A 96 -7.77 6.32 -38.36
C VAL A 96 -6.40 6.89 -38.03
N SER A 97 -6.17 7.22 -36.76
CA SER A 97 -4.90 7.82 -36.31
C SER A 97 -3.74 6.81 -36.26
N ASP A 98 -4.01 5.56 -35.86
CA ASP A 98 -3.01 4.49 -35.77
C ASP A 98 -3.13 3.54 -36.98
N ALA A 99 -2.00 3.29 -37.64
CA ALA A 99 -1.91 2.37 -38.77
C ALA A 99 -2.19 0.92 -38.39
N LYS A 100 -1.86 0.49 -37.15
CA LYS A 100 -2.10 -0.89 -36.69
C LYS A 100 -3.58 -1.20 -36.57
N ILE A 101 -4.33 -0.30 -35.93
CA ILE A 101 -5.80 -0.39 -35.83
C ILE A 101 -6.42 -0.24 -37.21
N GLY A 102 -5.87 0.64 -38.05
CA GLY A 102 -6.26 0.76 -39.45
C GLY A 102 -6.18 -0.57 -40.20
N ALA A 103 -5.06 -1.29 -40.10
CA ALA A 103 -4.91 -2.60 -40.73
C ALA A 103 -5.94 -3.62 -40.20
N ALA A 104 -6.13 -3.70 -38.88
CA ALA A 104 -7.09 -4.61 -38.26
C ALA A 104 -8.55 -4.31 -38.70
N LEU A 105 -8.92 -3.03 -38.79
CA LEU A 105 -10.23 -2.61 -39.28
C LEU A 105 -10.39 -2.86 -40.79
N GLN A 106 -9.30 -2.79 -41.56
CA GLN A 106 -9.33 -3.09 -43.00
C GLN A 106 -9.64 -4.57 -43.24
N GLU A 107 -9.01 -5.45 -42.46
CA GLU A 107 -9.26 -6.89 -42.50
C GLU A 107 -10.71 -7.22 -42.11
N GLU A 108 -11.25 -6.56 -41.08
CA GLU A 108 -12.55 -6.90 -40.53
C GLU A 108 -13.74 -6.33 -41.32
N PHE A 109 -13.62 -5.11 -41.85
CA PHE A 109 -14.74 -4.40 -42.51
C PHE A 109 -14.58 -4.20 -44.02
N SER A 110 -13.43 -4.57 -44.61
CA SER A 110 -13.16 -4.37 -46.05
C SER A 110 -13.37 -2.90 -46.51
N LEU A 111 -13.09 -1.95 -45.62
CA LEU A 111 -13.23 -0.51 -45.84
C LEU A 111 -11.97 0.10 -46.47
N SER A 112 -12.13 1.23 -47.16
CA SER A 112 -10.99 2.07 -47.56
C SER A 112 -10.56 2.89 -46.35
N ILE A 113 -9.37 2.61 -45.83
CA ILE A 113 -8.82 3.30 -44.65
C ILE A 113 -7.71 4.25 -45.09
N GLN A 114 -7.78 5.48 -44.60
CA GLN A 114 -6.73 6.48 -44.76
C GLN A 114 -6.03 6.70 -43.42
N THR A 115 -4.72 6.52 -43.42
CA THR A 115 -3.85 6.80 -42.27
C THR A 115 -2.84 7.86 -42.71
N GLY A 116 -2.88 9.04 -42.07
CA GLY A 116 -1.94 10.14 -42.33
C GLY A 116 -2.49 11.29 -43.17
N GLY A 117 -1.63 12.27 -43.44
CA GLY A 117 -1.97 13.50 -44.16
C GLY A 117 -3.12 14.26 -43.50
N VAL A 118 -4.22 14.39 -44.24
CA VAL A 118 -5.49 15.02 -43.84
C VAL A 118 -5.98 14.55 -42.48
N VAL A 119 -5.97 13.23 -42.27
CA VAL A 119 -6.54 12.60 -41.07
C VAL A 119 -5.76 13.00 -39.83
N ALA A 120 -4.44 13.21 -39.95
CA ALA A 120 -3.60 13.60 -38.83
C ALA A 120 -3.90 15.03 -38.37
N GLU A 121 -4.07 15.98 -39.30
CA GLU A 121 -4.39 17.37 -38.97
C GLU A 121 -5.82 17.52 -38.43
N ILE A 122 -6.79 16.82 -39.02
CA ILE A 122 -8.16 16.77 -38.48
C ILE A 122 -8.14 16.15 -37.08
N GLY A 123 -7.40 15.07 -36.87
CA GLY A 123 -7.25 14.43 -35.56
C GLY A 123 -6.64 15.37 -34.51
N ARG A 124 -5.69 16.24 -34.90
CA ARG A 124 -5.12 17.28 -34.02
C ARG A 124 -6.15 18.35 -33.67
N GLY A 125 -6.89 18.85 -34.65
CA GLY A 125 -7.97 19.82 -34.43
C GLY A 125 -9.07 19.28 -33.51
N VAL A 126 -9.49 18.02 -33.75
CA VAL A 126 -10.45 17.32 -32.88
C VAL A 126 -9.90 17.19 -31.46
N ARG A 127 -8.62 16.85 -31.29
CA ARG A 127 -8.00 16.73 -29.95
C ARG A 127 -7.99 18.05 -29.18
N LEU A 128 -7.73 19.17 -29.86
CA LEU A 128 -7.73 20.51 -29.26
C LEU A 128 -9.14 20.91 -28.78
N HIS A 129 -10.14 20.71 -29.65
CA HIS A 129 -11.51 21.19 -29.44
C HIS A 129 -12.49 20.14 -28.92
N PHE A 130 -12.02 18.94 -28.55
CA PHE A 130 -12.87 17.78 -28.25
C PHE A 130 -13.96 18.06 -27.20
N HIS A 131 -13.61 18.83 -26.17
CA HIS A 131 -14.52 19.23 -25.10
C HIS A 131 -15.66 20.13 -25.58
N ALA A 132 -15.47 20.91 -26.64
CA ALA A 132 -16.52 21.76 -27.21
C ALA A 132 -17.33 21.03 -28.30
N LEU A 133 -16.75 20.00 -28.94
CA LEU A 133 -17.38 19.25 -30.03
C LEU A 133 -18.42 18.23 -29.55
N VAL A 134 -18.24 17.66 -28.35
CA VAL A 134 -19.18 16.70 -27.77
C VAL A 134 -20.15 17.39 -26.82
N LYS A 135 -21.44 17.35 -27.15
CA LYS A 135 -22.50 17.96 -26.31
C LYS A 135 -22.51 17.31 -24.92
N GLY A 136 -22.34 18.12 -23.88
CA GLY A 136 -22.39 17.68 -22.48
C GLY A 136 -21.02 17.26 -21.89
N LEU A 137 -19.94 17.27 -22.66
CA LEU A 137 -18.59 17.01 -22.14
C LEU A 137 -17.92 18.32 -21.73
N THR A 138 -17.69 18.54 -20.44
CA THR A 138 -16.88 19.69 -19.99
C THR A 138 -15.40 19.38 -20.05
N ALA A 139 -14.55 20.40 -20.22
CA ALA A 139 -13.09 20.23 -20.20
C ALA A 139 -12.60 19.56 -18.89
N LEU A 140 -13.22 19.90 -17.75
CA LEU A 140 -12.91 19.31 -16.46
C LEU A 140 -13.31 17.84 -16.36
N ALA A 141 -14.46 17.45 -16.92
CA ALA A 141 -14.88 16.06 -16.99
C ALA A 141 -13.95 15.22 -17.88
N ALA A 142 -13.55 15.76 -19.04
CA ALA A 142 -12.59 15.11 -19.93
C ALA A 142 -11.23 14.88 -19.24
N SER A 143 -10.71 15.89 -18.54
CA SER A 143 -9.45 15.78 -17.80
C SER A 143 -9.51 14.74 -16.67
N LYS A 144 -10.62 14.71 -15.90
CA LYS A 144 -10.82 13.70 -14.85
C LYS A 144 -10.90 12.27 -15.42
N ALA A 145 -11.59 12.09 -16.55
CA ALA A 145 -11.65 10.79 -17.23
C ALA A 145 -10.27 10.32 -17.70
N GLN A 146 -9.47 11.23 -18.28
CA GLN A 146 -8.09 10.94 -18.68
C GLN A 146 -7.21 10.55 -17.49
N LEU A 147 -7.28 11.29 -16.39
CA LEU A 147 -6.52 10.98 -15.17
C LEU A 147 -6.89 9.60 -14.60
N GLY A 148 -8.19 9.31 -14.49
CA GLY A 148 -8.69 8.04 -13.96
C GLY A 148 -8.31 6.84 -14.84
N LEU A 149 -8.43 6.98 -16.15
CA LEU A 149 -8.08 5.93 -17.11
C LEU A 149 -6.56 5.75 -17.17
N GLY A 150 -5.78 6.83 -17.19
CA GLY A 150 -4.31 6.78 -17.17
C GLY A 150 -3.77 6.08 -15.93
N HIS A 151 -4.29 6.40 -14.74
CA HIS A 151 -3.94 5.68 -13.52
C HIS A 151 -4.28 4.18 -13.61
N SER A 152 -5.46 3.84 -14.10
CA SER A 152 -5.91 2.45 -14.23
C SER A 152 -5.05 1.67 -15.23
N TYR A 153 -4.75 2.27 -16.38
CA TYR A 153 -3.90 1.68 -17.42
C TYR A 153 -2.48 1.44 -16.92
N SER A 154 -1.84 2.45 -16.31
CA SER A 154 -0.49 2.29 -15.75
C SER A 154 -0.46 1.24 -14.64
N ARG A 155 -1.46 1.20 -13.75
CA ARG A 155 -1.55 0.17 -12.70
C ARG A 155 -1.69 -1.23 -13.28
N ALA A 156 -2.51 -1.40 -14.31
CA ALA A 156 -2.71 -2.67 -14.99
C ALA A 156 -1.44 -3.16 -15.71
N LYS A 157 -0.78 -2.28 -16.49
CA LYS A 157 0.44 -2.63 -17.22
C LYS A 157 1.63 -2.92 -16.30
N VAL A 158 1.82 -2.13 -15.24
CA VAL A 158 2.91 -2.34 -14.27
C VAL A 158 2.62 -3.51 -13.32
N LYS A 159 1.42 -4.12 -13.41
CA LYS A 159 0.91 -5.10 -12.43
C LYS A 159 1.15 -4.59 -11.01
N PHE A 160 0.76 -3.34 -10.75
CA PHE A 160 0.98 -2.70 -9.46
C PHE A 160 0.37 -3.58 -8.38
N ASN A 161 1.24 -4.24 -7.62
CA ASN A 161 0.81 -5.26 -6.67
C ASN A 161 0.17 -4.54 -5.49
N VAL A 162 -1.16 -4.50 -5.46
CA VAL A 162 -1.96 -3.89 -4.39
C VAL A 162 -1.62 -4.52 -3.03
N ASN A 163 -1.01 -5.71 -2.99
CA ASN A 163 -0.62 -6.37 -1.74
C ASN A 163 0.73 -5.87 -1.18
N ARG A 164 1.55 -5.14 -1.94
CA ARG A 164 2.81 -4.54 -1.46
C ARG A 164 2.55 -3.16 -0.85
N VAL A 165 1.63 -3.08 0.12
CA VAL A 165 1.33 -1.82 0.82
C VAL A 165 2.27 -1.64 2.02
N ASP A 166 3.49 -1.22 1.73
CA ASP A 166 4.46 -0.81 2.75
C ASP A 166 3.96 0.43 3.54
N ASN A 167 3.12 1.28 2.94
CA ASN A 167 2.51 2.42 3.65
C ASN A 167 1.71 2.00 4.89
N MET A 168 1.01 0.86 4.87
CA MET A 168 0.27 0.40 6.06
C MET A 168 1.22 0.06 7.22
N ILE A 169 2.40 -0.50 6.92
CA ILE A 169 3.42 -0.80 7.92
C ILE A 169 3.98 0.49 8.51
N ILE A 170 4.27 1.48 7.65
CA ILE A 170 4.80 2.79 8.05
C ILE A 170 3.83 3.51 8.99
N GLN A 171 2.55 3.58 8.64
CA GLN A 171 1.54 4.23 9.49
C GLN A 171 1.32 3.44 10.79
N SER A 172 1.30 2.11 10.73
CA SER A 172 1.08 1.28 11.91
C SER A 172 2.20 1.42 12.95
N ILE A 173 3.47 1.46 12.52
CA ILE A 173 4.59 1.63 13.47
C ILE A 173 4.66 3.05 14.03
N ALA A 174 4.37 4.08 13.21
CA ALA A 174 4.30 5.46 13.69
C ALA A 174 3.19 5.62 14.73
N LEU A 175 2.03 5.00 14.50
CA LEU A 175 0.93 4.97 15.44
C LEU A 175 1.30 4.20 16.72
N LEU A 176 1.97 3.06 16.61
CA LEU A 176 2.40 2.27 17.77
C LEU A 176 3.38 3.05 18.66
N ASP A 177 4.39 3.69 18.06
CA ASP A 177 5.36 4.53 18.81
C ASP A 177 4.68 5.77 19.44
N GLN A 178 3.60 6.29 18.85
CA GLN A 178 2.81 7.38 19.42
C GLN A 178 1.93 6.89 20.58
N LEU A 179 1.23 5.76 20.40
CA LEU A 179 0.42 5.13 21.44
C LEU A 179 1.27 4.78 22.67
N ASP A 180 2.50 4.30 22.51
CA ASP A 180 3.38 4.00 23.63
C ASP A 180 3.68 5.24 24.50
N LYS A 181 3.88 6.40 23.87
CA LYS A 181 4.08 7.67 24.59
C LYS A 181 2.80 8.13 25.26
N ASP A 182 1.69 8.11 24.53
CA ASP A 182 0.39 8.58 25.02
C ASP A 182 -0.11 7.71 26.17
N ILE A 183 -0.01 6.38 26.07
CA ILE A 183 -0.35 5.45 27.16
C ILE A 183 0.49 5.77 28.40
N ASN A 184 1.79 6.03 28.24
CA ASN A 184 2.64 6.36 29.38
C ASN A 184 2.24 7.70 30.02
N THR A 185 2.07 8.75 29.22
CA THR A 185 1.66 10.07 29.71
C THR A 185 0.29 10.04 30.36
N PHE A 186 -0.70 9.35 29.75
CA PHE A 186 -2.02 9.21 30.33
C PHE A 186 -2.01 8.36 31.59
N SER A 187 -1.21 7.29 31.66
CA SER A 187 -1.08 6.49 32.88
C SER A 187 -0.46 7.29 34.03
N MET A 188 0.55 8.13 33.74
CA MET A 188 1.10 9.06 34.74
C MET A 188 0.05 10.05 35.22
N ARG A 189 -0.82 10.53 34.33
CA ARG A 189 -1.93 11.42 34.69
C ARG A 189 -2.99 10.73 35.55
N VAL A 190 -3.33 9.47 35.26
CA VAL A 190 -4.23 8.65 36.11
C VAL A 190 -3.61 8.48 37.50
N ARG A 191 -2.30 8.22 37.58
CA ARG A 191 -1.57 8.09 38.85
C ARG A 191 -1.59 9.34 39.70
N GLU A 192 -1.33 10.50 39.09
CA GLU A 192 -1.40 11.77 39.81
C GLU A 192 -2.82 12.04 40.31
N TRP A 193 -3.83 11.80 39.46
CA TRP A 193 -5.22 12.13 39.78
C TRP A 193 -5.81 11.20 40.84
N TYR A 194 -5.63 9.88 40.68
CA TYR A 194 -6.10 8.88 41.65
C TYR A 194 -5.22 8.82 42.90
N GLY A 195 -3.94 9.21 42.80
CA GLY A 195 -3.02 9.28 43.93
C GLY A 195 -3.42 10.27 45.03
N TYR A 196 -4.27 11.27 44.73
CA TYR A 196 -4.87 12.12 45.78
C TYR A 196 -5.85 11.35 46.68
N HIS A 197 -6.54 10.35 46.12
CA HIS A 197 -7.48 9.50 46.85
C HIS A 197 -6.80 8.33 47.54
N PHE A 198 -5.89 7.66 46.83
CA PHE A 198 -5.17 6.48 47.33
C PHE A 198 -3.67 6.56 47.01
N PRO A 199 -2.89 7.34 47.78
CA PRO A 199 -1.48 7.59 47.51
C PRO A 199 -0.59 6.35 47.69
N GLU A 200 -0.96 5.43 48.58
CA GLU A 200 -0.18 4.24 48.88
C GLU A 200 -0.13 3.26 47.70
N LEU A 201 -1.17 3.24 46.85
CA LEU A 201 -1.26 2.35 45.69
C LEU A 201 -0.11 2.54 44.70
N VAL A 202 0.40 3.77 44.56
CA VAL A 202 1.51 4.10 43.66
C VAL A 202 2.80 3.39 44.09
N LYS A 203 2.99 3.18 45.39
CA LYS A 203 4.16 2.47 45.93
C LYS A 203 4.04 0.96 45.76
N ILE A 204 2.82 0.41 45.90
CA ILE A 204 2.58 -1.03 45.82
C ILE A 204 2.59 -1.53 44.37
N VAL A 205 2.03 -0.74 43.44
CA VAL A 205 1.89 -1.10 42.03
C VAL A 205 2.74 -0.17 41.15
N PRO A 206 4.02 -0.54 40.88
CA PRO A 206 4.93 0.30 40.09
C PRO A 206 4.65 0.27 38.59
N ASP A 207 3.89 -0.71 38.07
CA ASP A 207 3.53 -0.77 36.65
C ASP A 207 2.32 0.13 36.29
N ASN A 208 2.45 0.87 35.20
CA ASN A 208 1.50 1.90 34.78
C ASN A 208 0.20 1.28 34.27
N SER A 209 0.30 0.19 33.52
CA SER A 209 -0.85 -0.48 32.93
C SER A 209 -1.69 -1.20 34.00
N MET A 210 -1.00 -1.90 34.92
CA MET A 210 -1.64 -2.53 36.08
C MET A 210 -2.29 -1.49 36.99
N TYR A 211 -1.64 -0.36 37.23
CA TYR A 211 -2.21 0.72 38.06
C TYR A 211 -3.54 1.24 37.51
N CYS A 212 -3.65 1.46 36.20
CA CYS A 212 -4.92 1.92 35.61
C CYS A 212 -6.02 0.85 35.77
N ARG A 213 -5.71 -0.44 35.54
CA ARG A 213 -6.66 -1.54 35.78
C ARG A 213 -7.08 -1.62 37.25
N MET A 214 -6.15 -1.39 38.18
CA MET A 214 -6.45 -1.32 39.61
C MET A 214 -7.37 -0.15 39.96
N ALA A 215 -7.09 1.05 39.46
CA ALA A 215 -7.94 2.21 39.69
C ALA A 215 -9.37 1.99 39.17
N GLN A 216 -9.53 1.25 38.07
CA GLN A 216 -10.84 0.86 37.54
C GLN A 216 -11.57 -0.15 38.43
N LEU A 217 -10.87 -1.16 38.96
CA LEU A 217 -11.49 -2.21 39.79
C LEU A 217 -11.79 -1.77 41.22
N ILE A 218 -10.94 -0.92 41.79
CA ILE A 218 -11.07 -0.45 43.17
C ILE A 218 -12.18 0.59 43.29
N GLY A 219 -12.26 1.53 42.33
CA GLY A 219 -13.18 2.66 42.44
C GLY A 219 -12.95 3.46 43.71
N ASN A 220 -13.88 3.38 44.66
CA ASN A 220 -13.78 4.04 45.95
C ASN A 220 -13.08 3.14 46.98
N ARG A 221 -12.05 3.64 47.67
CA ARG A 221 -11.30 2.88 48.69
C ARG A 221 -12.19 2.29 49.79
N LYS A 222 -13.30 2.96 50.13
CA LYS A 222 -14.22 2.56 51.22
C LYS A 222 -15.06 1.33 50.88
N GLU A 223 -15.23 1.04 49.59
CA GLU A 223 -16.05 -0.07 49.10
C GLU A 223 -15.21 -1.36 48.96
N LEU A 224 -13.92 -1.30 49.30
CA LEU A 224 -13.01 -2.43 49.18
C LEU A 224 -13.22 -3.45 50.31
N SER A 225 -13.82 -4.61 49.98
CA SER A 225 -14.04 -5.73 50.90
C SER A 225 -13.14 -6.93 50.57
N GLU A 226 -13.08 -7.92 51.48
CA GLU A 226 -12.34 -9.17 51.26
C GLU A 226 -12.91 -9.99 50.08
N GLU A 227 -14.12 -9.71 49.62
CA GLU A 227 -14.73 -10.33 48.43
C GLU A 227 -14.07 -9.88 47.12
N SER A 228 -13.40 -8.72 47.13
CA SER A 228 -12.67 -8.18 45.97
C SER A 228 -11.23 -8.71 45.83
N LEU A 229 -10.73 -9.45 46.83
CA LEU A 229 -9.39 -10.05 46.82
C LEU A 229 -9.13 -10.94 45.59
N PRO A 230 -10.03 -11.85 45.16
CA PRO A 230 -9.78 -12.70 44.01
C PRO A 230 -9.57 -11.90 42.71
N SER A 231 -10.33 -10.82 42.52
CA SER A 231 -10.21 -9.95 41.33
C SER A 231 -8.94 -9.11 41.36
N LEU A 232 -8.47 -8.71 42.55
CA LEU A 232 -7.20 -8.01 42.72
C LEU A 232 -6.02 -8.96 42.47
N GLU A 233 -6.09 -10.19 42.95
CA GLU A 233 -5.07 -11.23 42.72
C GLU A 233 -4.94 -11.57 41.24
N GLU A 234 -6.04 -11.65 40.50
CA GLU A 234 -6.02 -11.94 39.06
C GLU A 234 -5.20 -10.90 38.27
N VAL A 235 -5.35 -9.61 38.62
CA VAL A 235 -4.71 -8.53 37.87
C VAL A 235 -3.28 -8.25 38.35
N VAL A 236 -3.02 -8.34 39.66
CA VAL A 236 -1.70 -8.09 40.23
C VAL A 236 -0.78 -9.32 40.11
N MET A 237 -1.38 -10.50 39.86
CA MET A 237 -0.72 -11.81 39.74
C MET A 237 0.13 -12.20 40.97
N ASP A 238 -0.14 -11.55 42.11
CA ASP A 238 0.63 -11.69 43.35
C ASP A 238 -0.32 -11.46 44.56
N GLY A 239 -0.57 -12.53 45.31
CA GLY A 239 -1.46 -12.53 46.47
C GLY A 239 -0.96 -11.64 47.62
N ALA A 240 0.35 -11.53 47.79
CA ALA A 240 0.92 -10.69 48.84
C ALA A 240 0.66 -9.20 48.57
N LYS A 241 0.71 -8.79 47.30
CA LYS A 241 0.38 -7.40 46.92
C LYS A 241 -1.11 -7.12 47.02
N ALA A 242 -1.97 -8.06 46.67
CA ALA A 242 -3.41 -7.89 46.81
C ALA A 242 -3.81 -7.68 48.28
N GLN A 243 -3.24 -8.47 49.19
CA GLN A 243 -3.41 -8.28 50.65
C GLN A 243 -2.85 -6.94 51.12
N ALA A 244 -1.64 -6.56 50.67
CA ALA A 244 -1.05 -5.27 51.00
C ALA A 244 -1.88 -4.08 50.52
N ILE A 245 -2.58 -4.19 49.36
CA ILE A 245 -3.50 -3.15 48.87
C ILE A 245 -4.71 -3.02 49.79
N LEU A 246 -5.26 -4.13 50.28
CA LEU A 246 -6.41 -4.14 51.19
C LEU A 246 -6.06 -3.56 52.56
N GLU A 247 -4.90 -3.93 53.11
CA GLU A 247 -4.36 -3.34 54.35
C GLU A 247 -4.03 -1.84 54.17
N ALA A 248 -3.44 -1.47 53.04
CA ALA A 248 -3.16 -0.07 52.69
C ALA A 248 -4.45 0.74 52.53
N SER A 249 -5.54 0.16 52.00
CA SER A 249 -6.84 0.83 51.91
C SER A 249 -7.40 1.17 53.30
N ARG A 250 -7.34 0.21 54.24
CA ARG A 250 -7.79 0.40 55.63
C ARG A 250 -6.96 1.43 56.39
N SER A 251 -5.68 1.56 56.06
CA SER A 251 -4.72 2.47 56.71
C SER A 251 -4.46 3.77 55.93
N SER A 252 -5.12 3.97 54.79
CA SER A 252 -4.83 5.08 53.86
C SER A 252 -5.20 6.43 54.45
N MET A 253 -4.29 7.39 54.31
CA MET A 253 -4.48 8.78 54.72
C MET A 253 -4.94 9.68 53.55
N GLY A 254 -5.30 9.09 52.41
CA GLY A 254 -5.73 9.84 51.23
C GLY A 254 -7.03 10.66 51.45
N MET A 255 -7.31 11.56 50.52
CA MET A 255 -8.48 12.42 50.58
C MET A 255 -9.74 11.69 50.10
N ASP A 256 -10.89 11.96 50.71
CA ASP A 256 -12.17 11.49 50.18
C ASP A 256 -12.54 12.27 48.91
N ILE A 257 -12.75 11.54 47.80
CA ILE A 257 -13.08 12.11 46.49
C ILE A 257 -14.61 12.19 46.31
N SER A 258 -15.06 13.21 45.58
CA SER A 258 -16.45 13.34 45.13
C SER A 258 -16.81 12.21 44.15
N PRO A 259 -18.03 11.63 44.22
CA PRO A 259 -18.47 10.61 43.26
C PRO A 259 -18.38 11.05 41.79
N ILE A 260 -18.58 12.35 41.51
CA ILE A 260 -18.49 12.90 40.15
C ILE A 260 -17.05 12.83 39.62
N ASP A 261 -16.08 13.16 40.47
CA ASP A 261 -14.66 13.12 40.12
C ASP A 261 -14.18 11.68 39.98
N LEU A 262 -14.68 10.76 40.81
CA LEU A 262 -14.39 9.34 40.71
C LEU A 262 -14.84 8.75 39.37
N ILE A 263 -16.06 9.09 38.92
CA ILE A 263 -16.59 8.66 37.61
C ILE A 263 -15.69 9.17 36.47
N ASN A 264 -15.17 10.40 36.57
CA ASN A 264 -14.27 10.94 35.55
C ASN A 264 -12.91 10.23 35.53
N ILE A 265 -12.35 9.91 36.71
CA ILE A 265 -11.11 9.13 36.82
C ILE A 265 -11.30 7.73 36.26
N GLU A 266 -12.41 7.06 36.59
CA GLU A 266 -12.74 5.73 36.10
C GLU A 266 -12.86 5.73 34.57
N ARG A 267 -13.62 6.66 33.98
CA ARG A 267 -13.74 6.81 32.52
C ARG A 267 -12.39 7.03 31.85
N PHE A 268 -11.54 7.87 32.44
CA PHE A 268 -10.21 8.12 31.92
C PHE A 268 -9.34 6.87 32.00
N SER A 269 -9.40 6.14 33.11
CA SER A 269 -8.71 4.86 33.29
C SER A 269 -9.16 3.81 32.29
N THR A 270 -10.48 3.62 32.09
CA THR A 270 -11.04 2.72 31.08
C THR A 270 -10.54 3.07 29.69
N ARG A 271 -10.42 4.37 29.36
CA ARG A 271 -9.89 4.81 28.07
C ARG A 271 -8.42 4.43 27.90
N VAL A 272 -7.60 4.57 28.95
CA VAL A 272 -6.18 4.16 28.94
C VAL A 272 -6.05 2.64 28.79
N VAL A 273 -6.87 1.85 29.50
CA VAL A 273 -6.89 0.39 29.38
C VAL A 273 -7.30 -0.03 27.96
N SER A 274 -8.32 0.61 27.39
CA SER A 274 -8.74 0.38 26.00
C SER A 274 -7.62 0.69 24.99
N LEU A 275 -6.89 1.79 25.17
CA LEU A 275 -5.73 2.12 24.33
C LEU A 275 -4.60 1.10 24.48
N ALA A 276 -4.36 0.58 25.69
CA ALA A 276 -3.37 -0.45 25.93
C ALA A 276 -3.74 -1.80 25.26
N SER A 277 -5.03 -2.17 25.25
CA SER A 277 -5.50 -3.34 24.50
C SER A 277 -5.36 -3.13 22.99
N TYR A 278 -5.77 -1.97 22.48
CA TYR A 278 -5.62 -1.62 21.06
C TYR A 278 -4.17 -1.63 20.59
N ARG A 279 -3.22 -1.24 21.45
CA ARG A 279 -1.78 -1.33 21.17
C ARG A 279 -1.34 -2.78 20.91
N LEU A 280 -1.84 -3.75 21.68
CA LEU A 280 -1.53 -5.17 21.48
C LEU A 280 -2.13 -5.69 20.16
N GLU A 281 -3.38 -5.34 19.88
CA GLU A 281 -4.03 -5.68 18.60
C GLU A 281 -3.26 -5.11 17.39
N LEU A 282 -2.81 -3.85 17.49
CA LEU A 282 -2.02 -3.20 16.45
C LEU A 282 -0.65 -3.87 16.26
N GLN A 283 -0.04 -4.36 17.34
CA GLN A 283 1.22 -5.12 17.25
C GLN A 283 1.03 -6.45 16.53
N GLU A 284 -0.07 -7.17 16.78
CA GLU A 284 -0.40 -8.41 16.06
C GLU A 284 -0.71 -8.14 14.58
N TYR A 285 -1.45 -7.07 14.30
CA TYR A 285 -1.70 -6.62 12.93
C TYR A 285 -0.39 -6.30 12.18
N LEU A 286 0.52 -5.57 12.83
CA LEU A 286 1.84 -5.26 12.27
C LEU A 286 2.64 -6.53 11.98
N ARG A 287 2.63 -7.51 12.89
CA ARG A 287 3.28 -8.81 12.68
C ARG A 287 2.70 -9.56 11.49
N SER A 288 1.38 -9.65 11.38
CA SER A 288 0.72 -10.30 10.24
C SER A 288 1.05 -9.61 8.91
N LYS A 289 1.12 -8.27 8.90
CA LYS A 289 1.44 -7.51 7.70
C LYS A 289 2.92 -7.60 7.32
N MET A 290 3.81 -7.60 8.30
CA MET A 290 5.24 -7.76 8.06
C MET A 290 5.56 -9.11 7.43
N ILE A 291 4.96 -10.20 7.91
CA ILE A 291 5.13 -11.55 7.32
C ILE A 291 4.69 -11.59 5.85
N GLN A 292 3.66 -10.81 5.48
CA GLN A 292 3.18 -10.75 4.09
C GLN A 292 4.08 -9.91 3.17
N VAL A 293 4.68 -8.82 3.69
CA VAL A 293 5.40 -7.83 2.88
C VAL A 293 6.92 -8.04 2.92
N ALA A 294 7.50 -8.29 4.10
CA ALA A 294 8.93 -8.46 4.31
C ALA A 294 9.24 -9.58 5.33
N PRO A 295 8.98 -10.86 4.98
CA PRO A 295 9.21 -11.99 5.86
C PRO A 295 10.70 -12.23 6.17
N ASN A 296 11.62 -11.96 5.24
CA ASN A 296 13.05 -12.19 5.51
C ASN A 296 13.61 -11.18 6.50
N LEU A 297 13.22 -9.91 6.36
CA LEU A 297 13.61 -8.86 7.31
C LEU A 297 13.03 -9.13 8.71
N ALA A 298 11.77 -9.59 8.77
CA ALA A 298 11.12 -9.99 10.01
C ALA A 298 11.83 -11.14 10.72
N ALA A 299 12.16 -12.22 9.99
CA ALA A 299 12.88 -13.37 10.55
C ALA A 299 14.27 -12.98 11.08
N LEU A 300 14.95 -12.06 10.38
CA LEU A 300 16.30 -11.63 10.72
C LEU A 300 16.36 -10.73 11.96
N ILE A 301 15.58 -9.65 12.05
CA ILE A 301 15.73 -8.63 13.12
C ILE A 301 14.49 -8.54 14.04
N GLY A 302 13.37 -9.14 13.64
CA GLY A 302 12.06 -9.01 14.28
C GLY A 302 11.19 -7.94 13.64
N ASP A 303 9.87 -8.10 13.80
CA ASP A 303 8.85 -7.29 13.12
C ASP A 303 8.92 -5.80 13.44
N VAL A 304 9.09 -5.45 14.72
CA VAL A 304 9.05 -4.04 15.19
C VAL A 304 10.29 -3.27 14.71
N VAL A 305 11.48 -3.86 14.81
CA VAL A 305 12.72 -3.20 14.36
C VAL A 305 12.74 -3.11 12.83
N GLY A 306 12.28 -4.16 12.12
CA GLY A 306 12.10 -4.13 10.68
C GLY A 306 11.14 -3.02 10.23
N ALA A 307 10.00 -2.87 10.92
CA ALA A 307 9.01 -1.83 10.63
C ALA A 307 9.60 -0.43 10.83
N ARG A 308 10.36 -0.19 11.90
CA ARG A 308 11.02 1.10 12.13
C ARG A 308 12.04 1.43 11.05
N LEU A 309 12.80 0.43 10.55
CA LEU A 309 13.73 0.63 9.43
C LEU A 309 13.00 1.03 8.14
N ILE A 310 11.89 0.36 7.82
CA ILE A 310 11.07 0.70 6.65
C ILE A 310 10.47 2.11 6.80
N SER A 311 9.94 2.44 7.99
CA SER A 311 9.36 3.75 8.27
C SER A 311 10.36 4.87 8.15
N HIS A 312 11.57 4.71 8.68
CA HIS A 312 12.60 5.75 8.58
C HIS A 312 13.16 5.88 7.16
N ALA A 313 13.14 4.81 6.35
CA ALA A 313 13.48 4.89 4.92
C ALA A 313 12.34 5.44 4.04
N GLY A 314 11.11 5.51 4.57
CA GLY A 314 9.90 5.97 3.89
C GLY A 314 9.26 4.98 2.92
N SER A 315 9.95 3.92 2.52
CA SER A 315 9.42 2.80 1.72
C SER A 315 10.38 1.62 1.78
N LEU A 316 9.86 0.40 1.60
CA LEU A 316 10.69 -0.80 1.44
C LEU A 316 11.61 -0.69 0.20
N THR A 317 11.15 -0.02 -0.85
CA THR A 317 11.94 0.19 -2.07
C THR A 317 13.14 1.11 -1.81
N ASN A 318 12.94 2.16 -1.02
CA ASN A 318 14.03 3.07 -0.63
C ASN A 318 15.03 2.35 0.28
N LEU A 319 14.53 1.55 1.23
CA LEU A 319 15.38 0.74 2.10
C LEU A 319 16.26 -0.23 1.29
N ALA A 320 15.69 -0.88 0.26
CA ALA A 320 16.43 -1.78 -0.62
C ALA A 320 17.53 -1.06 -1.44
N LYS A 321 17.30 0.21 -1.80
CA LYS A 321 18.26 1.05 -2.53
C LYS A 321 19.39 1.56 -1.65
N TYR A 322 19.16 1.72 -0.34
CA TYR A 322 20.20 2.19 0.57
C TYR A 322 21.39 1.21 0.64
N PRO A 323 22.62 1.74 0.76
CA PRO A 323 23.79 0.91 1.04
C PRO A 323 23.77 0.48 2.52
N ALA A 324 24.45 -0.63 2.81
CA ALA A 324 24.48 -1.19 4.15
C ALA A 324 25.11 -0.24 5.19
N SER A 325 26.04 0.63 4.78
CA SER A 325 26.62 1.66 5.64
C SER A 325 25.59 2.67 6.12
N THR A 326 24.63 3.05 5.27
CA THR A 326 23.50 3.93 5.65
C THR A 326 22.53 3.18 6.56
N VAL A 327 22.21 1.93 6.26
CA VAL A 327 21.35 1.07 7.08
C VAL A 327 21.90 0.88 8.50
N GLN A 328 23.22 0.84 8.66
CA GLN A 328 23.88 0.73 9.96
C GLN A 328 23.58 1.92 10.90
N ILE A 329 23.53 3.13 10.34
CA ILE A 329 23.42 4.41 11.09
C ILE A 329 22.01 5.01 11.04
N LEU A 330 21.06 4.35 10.38
CA LEU A 330 19.71 4.81 10.17
C LEU A 330 19.04 5.13 11.53
N GLY A 331 18.53 6.35 11.70
CA GLY A 331 18.01 6.88 12.97
C GLY A 331 19.03 7.56 13.90
N ALA A 332 20.34 7.46 13.63
CA ALA A 332 21.40 8.19 14.35
C ALA A 332 21.96 9.40 13.56
N GLU A 333 21.25 9.84 12.53
CA GLU A 333 21.70 10.85 11.57
C GLU A 333 22.04 12.20 12.24
N LYS A 334 21.21 12.66 13.19
CA LYS A 334 21.48 13.91 13.93
C LYS A 334 22.82 13.85 14.68
N ALA A 335 23.10 12.72 15.32
CA ALA A 335 24.35 12.50 16.04
C ALA A 335 25.54 12.41 15.08
N LEU A 336 25.36 11.77 13.91
CA LEU A 336 26.37 11.72 12.85
C LEU A 336 26.71 13.11 12.32
N PHE A 337 25.71 13.92 11.96
CA PHE A 337 25.94 15.27 11.43
C PHE A 337 26.56 16.19 12.48
N ARG A 338 26.19 16.04 13.76
CA ARG A 338 26.85 16.75 14.85
C ARG A 338 28.32 16.36 14.97
N ALA A 339 28.63 15.06 14.96
CA ALA A 339 30.00 14.56 15.03
C ALA A 339 30.85 15.01 13.84
N LEU A 340 30.29 15.04 12.63
CA LEU A 340 30.98 15.54 11.44
C LEU A 340 31.30 17.04 11.56
N LYS A 341 30.37 17.85 12.07
CA LYS A 341 30.59 19.29 12.30
C LYS A 341 31.66 19.55 13.35
N THR A 342 31.66 18.80 14.44
CA THR A 342 32.61 18.96 15.55
C THR A 342 33.88 18.15 15.38
N LYS A 343 34.07 17.45 14.24
CA LYS A 343 35.13 16.45 14.01
C LYS A 343 35.28 15.45 15.17
N GLY A 344 34.16 15.07 15.79
CA GLY A 344 34.09 14.11 16.88
C GLY A 344 33.88 12.67 16.41
N ASN A 345 33.74 11.75 17.38
CA ASN A 345 33.49 10.33 17.10
C ASN A 345 32.10 10.12 16.47
N THR A 346 32.06 9.43 15.33
CA THR A 346 30.81 9.10 14.65
C THR A 346 30.06 7.95 15.34
N PRO A 347 28.71 7.96 15.31
CA PRO A 347 27.92 6.87 15.86
C PRO A 347 28.14 5.58 15.06
N LYS A 348 28.22 4.45 15.76
CA LYS A 348 28.48 3.13 15.16
C LYS A 348 27.20 2.34 14.86
N TYR A 349 26.05 2.77 15.37
CA TYR A 349 24.78 2.07 15.25
C TYR A 349 23.63 3.09 15.33
N GLY A 350 22.52 2.80 14.65
CA GLY A 350 21.25 3.50 14.74
C GLY A 350 20.15 2.60 15.29
N LEU A 351 19.00 2.53 14.60
CA LEU A 351 17.82 1.74 14.99
C LEU A 351 18.11 0.25 15.15
N ILE A 352 19.10 -0.29 14.42
CA ILE A 352 19.52 -1.69 14.51
C ILE A 352 20.08 -2.03 15.90
N PHE A 353 20.49 -1.04 16.71
CA PHE A 353 20.95 -1.27 18.08
C PHE A 353 19.93 -1.99 18.97
N HIS A 354 18.63 -1.81 18.70
CA HIS A 354 17.56 -2.49 19.44
C HIS A 354 17.38 -3.96 19.05
N SER A 355 18.17 -4.48 18.12
CA SER A 355 18.20 -5.92 17.82
C SER A 355 18.81 -6.73 18.98
N THR A 356 18.26 -7.92 19.20
CA THR A 356 18.72 -8.84 20.25
C THR A 356 20.19 -9.26 20.06
N PHE A 357 20.64 -9.41 18.81
CA PHE A 357 22.03 -9.76 18.47
C PHE A 357 23.05 -8.75 18.98
N ILE A 358 22.76 -7.46 18.86
CA ILE A 358 23.67 -6.40 19.34
C ILE A 358 23.61 -6.27 20.86
N GLY A 359 22.45 -6.53 21.46
CA GLY A 359 22.28 -6.58 22.92
C GLY A 359 23.18 -7.64 23.58
N ARG A 360 23.24 -8.85 23.00
CA ARG A 360 24.05 -9.97 23.50
C ARG A 360 25.56 -9.79 23.29
N ALA A 361 25.96 -9.08 22.24
CA ALA A 361 27.36 -8.91 21.91
C ALA A 361 28.17 -8.10 22.95
N ALA A 362 29.42 -8.51 23.20
CA ALA A 362 30.37 -7.76 24.00
C ALA A 362 30.65 -6.35 23.43
N ALA A 363 30.85 -5.35 24.29
CA ALA A 363 30.96 -3.93 23.92
C ALA A 363 31.99 -3.64 22.82
N LYS A 364 33.13 -4.36 22.82
CA LYS A 364 34.18 -4.24 21.79
C LYS A 364 33.70 -4.71 20.42
N ASN A 365 32.84 -5.74 20.37
CA ASN A 365 32.38 -6.40 19.16
C ASN A 365 31.06 -5.83 18.62
N LYS A 366 30.31 -5.05 19.41
CA LYS A 366 29.04 -4.42 19.00
C LYS A 366 29.11 -3.69 17.65
N GLY A 367 30.17 -2.91 17.43
CA GLY A 367 30.33 -2.18 16.15
C GLY A 367 30.62 -3.09 14.95
N ARG A 368 31.34 -4.21 15.16
CA ARG A 368 31.63 -5.19 14.10
C ARG A 368 30.37 -5.98 13.72
N ILE A 369 29.61 -6.41 14.73
CA ILE A 369 28.35 -7.13 14.54
C ILE A 369 27.29 -6.21 13.93
N SER A 370 27.19 -4.95 14.35
CA SER A 370 26.27 -3.99 13.75
C SER A 370 26.48 -3.82 12.24
N ARG A 371 27.73 -3.73 11.79
CA ARG A 371 28.07 -3.70 10.36
C ARG A 371 27.68 -4.99 9.64
N TYR A 372 27.99 -6.14 10.25
CA TYR A 372 27.65 -7.44 9.66
C TYR A 372 26.14 -7.61 9.53
N LEU A 373 25.39 -7.28 10.59
CA LEU A 373 23.93 -7.31 10.61
C LEU A 373 23.37 -6.37 9.56
N ALA A 374 23.82 -5.11 9.46
CA ALA A 374 23.36 -4.16 8.45
C ALA A 374 23.56 -4.68 7.01
N ASN A 375 24.67 -5.36 6.73
CA ASN A 375 24.90 -6.02 5.43
C ASN A 375 23.84 -7.09 5.16
N LYS A 376 23.57 -7.96 6.12
CA LYS A 376 22.56 -9.03 5.99
C LYS A 376 21.14 -8.47 5.87
N CYS A 377 20.83 -7.41 6.61
CA CYS A 377 19.55 -6.70 6.54
C CYS A 377 19.32 -6.08 5.18
N THR A 378 20.35 -5.47 4.58
CA THR A 378 20.26 -4.88 3.24
C THR A 378 20.03 -5.94 2.16
N ILE A 379 20.65 -7.12 2.31
CA ILE A 379 20.41 -8.25 1.41
C ILE A 379 18.98 -8.76 1.57
N ALA A 380 18.52 -8.99 2.81
CA ALA A 380 17.16 -9.42 3.11
C ALA A 380 16.11 -8.45 2.56
N SER A 381 16.28 -7.14 2.77
CA SER A 381 15.36 -6.12 2.27
C SER A 381 15.29 -6.06 0.75
N ARG A 382 16.40 -6.33 0.05
CA ARG A 382 16.42 -6.42 -1.42
C ARG A 382 15.68 -7.65 -1.92
N ILE A 383 15.88 -8.80 -1.27
CA ILE A 383 15.16 -10.03 -1.58
C ILE A 383 13.65 -9.81 -1.38
N ASP A 384 13.24 -9.26 -0.23
CA ASP A 384 11.84 -8.98 0.07
C ASP A 384 11.21 -7.99 -0.93
N CYS A 385 11.94 -6.94 -1.31
CA CYS A 385 11.43 -5.91 -2.22
C CYS A 385 11.29 -6.39 -3.68
N PHE A 386 12.23 -7.20 -4.18
CA PHE A 386 12.26 -7.57 -5.59
C PHE A 386 11.69 -8.97 -5.89
N SER A 387 11.46 -9.82 -4.88
CA SER A 387 10.85 -11.15 -5.07
C SER A 387 9.34 -11.07 -5.24
N GLU A 388 8.79 -11.66 -6.31
CA GLU A 388 7.33 -11.69 -6.54
C GLU A 388 6.56 -12.39 -5.41
N LEU A 389 7.13 -13.47 -4.88
CA LEU A 389 6.63 -14.22 -3.72
C LEU A 389 7.75 -14.29 -2.68
N PRO A 390 7.70 -13.46 -1.63
CA PRO A 390 8.72 -13.52 -0.59
C PRO A 390 8.51 -14.76 0.28
N THR A 391 9.61 -15.43 0.63
CA THR A 391 9.66 -16.60 1.52
C THR A 391 10.46 -16.27 2.77
N CYS A 392 10.30 -17.01 3.87
CA CYS A 392 11.08 -16.79 5.11
C CYS A 392 12.47 -17.44 5.08
N VAL A 393 12.70 -18.39 4.16
CA VAL A 393 13.89 -19.26 4.13
C VAL A 393 15.19 -18.48 4.11
N TYR A 394 15.28 -17.41 3.31
CA TYR A 394 16.51 -16.60 3.26
C TYR A 394 16.76 -15.89 4.60
N GLY A 395 15.70 -15.38 5.24
CA GLY A 395 15.78 -14.72 6.54
C GLY A 395 16.27 -15.65 7.64
N ASP A 396 15.77 -16.88 7.69
CA ASP A 396 16.19 -17.89 8.67
C ASP A 396 17.67 -18.27 8.49
N LYS A 397 18.11 -18.54 7.25
CA LYS A 397 19.52 -18.82 6.95
C LYS A 397 20.43 -17.62 7.22
N LEU A 398 19.98 -16.40 6.95
CA LEU A 398 20.72 -15.17 7.27
C LEU A 398 20.83 -14.98 8.78
N ARG A 399 19.80 -15.37 9.54
CA ARG A 399 19.79 -15.33 11.00
C ARG A 399 20.80 -16.32 11.57
N GLU A 400 20.79 -17.57 11.10
CA GLU A 400 21.78 -18.59 11.47
C GLU A 400 23.21 -18.08 11.26
N GLN A 401 23.49 -17.43 10.13
CA GLN A 401 24.81 -16.84 9.86
C GLN A 401 25.20 -15.72 10.84
N VAL A 402 24.24 -14.92 11.31
CA VAL A 402 24.51 -13.89 12.33
C VAL A 402 24.78 -14.54 13.69
N GLU A 403 24.07 -15.63 14.01
CA GLU A 403 24.30 -16.43 15.22
C GLU A 403 25.66 -17.11 15.21
N GLU A 404 26.04 -17.78 14.10
CA GLU A 404 27.39 -18.33 13.90
C GLU A 404 28.48 -17.26 14.00
N ARG A 405 28.20 -16.04 13.53
CA ARG A 405 29.16 -14.94 13.62
C ARG A 405 29.28 -14.41 15.04
N LEU A 406 28.20 -14.46 15.83
CA LEU A 406 28.22 -14.10 17.25
C LEU A 406 29.02 -15.14 18.05
N SER A 407 28.76 -16.44 17.82
CA SER A 407 29.52 -17.51 18.48
C SER A 407 31.00 -17.47 18.12
N PHE A 408 31.36 -17.18 16.86
CA PHE A 408 32.76 -16.97 16.47
C PHE A 408 33.49 -15.92 17.33
N TYR A 409 32.79 -14.86 17.76
CA TYR A 409 33.40 -13.84 18.63
C TYR A 409 33.52 -14.26 20.09
N GLU A 410 32.84 -15.32 20.50
CA GLU A 410 32.86 -15.88 21.85
C GLU A 410 33.79 -17.10 21.94
N THR A 411 33.65 -18.07 21.03
CA THR A 411 34.34 -19.37 21.02
C THR A 411 35.50 -19.44 20.03
N GLY A 412 35.51 -18.62 18.97
CA GLY A 412 36.51 -18.64 17.91
C GLY A 412 36.21 -19.59 16.75
N ASP A 413 35.05 -20.25 16.74
CA ASP A 413 34.67 -21.23 15.68
C ASP A 413 34.41 -20.55 14.33
N VAL A 414 35.11 -20.99 13.28
CA VAL A 414 35.04 -20.36 11.96
C VAL A 414 33.63 -20.53 11.35
N PRO A 415 32.92 -19.42 11.04
CA PRO A 415 31.57 -19.50 10.49
C PRO A 415 31.56 -20.04 9.06
N ARG A 416 30.42 -20.58 8.62
CA ARG A 416 30.29 -21.12 7.26
C ARG A 416 30.44 -20.03 6.20
N LYS A 417 30.92 -20.41 5.02
CA LYS A 417 31.03 -19.49 3.88
C LYS A 417 29.63 -19.11 3.40
N ASN A 418 29.44 -17.81 3.14
CA ASN A 418 28.14 -17.28 2.71
C ASN A 418 27.64 -17.92 1.40
N VAL A 419 28.56 -18.29 0.51
CA VAL A 419 28.21 -18.89 -0.80
C VAL A 419 27.48 -20.21 -0.64
N ASP A 420 27.90 -21.03 0.32
CA ASP A 420 27.36 -22.39 0.48
C ASP A 420 25.97 -22.35 1.11
N VAL A 421 25.81 -21.54 2.16
CA VAL A 421 24.51 -21.29 2.81
C VAL A 421 23.50 -20.66 1.84
N MET A 422 23.93 -19.75 0.97
CA MET A 422 23.03 -19.16 -0.02
C MET A 422 22.63 -20.15 -1.13
N LYS A 423 23.51 -21.09 -1.51
CA LYS A 423 23.14 -22.16 -2.45
C LYS A 423 22.09 -23.10 -1.86
N GLU A 424 22.22 -23.44 -0.58
CA GLU A 424 21.21 -24.22 0.15
C GLU A 424 19.89 -23.46 0.24
N ALA A 425 19.92 -22.19 0.64
CA ALA A 425 18.75 -21.34 0.72
C ALA A 425 18.01 -21.20 -0.64
N MET A 426 18.75 -21.09 -1.75
CA MET A 426 18.16 -21.02 -3.09
C MET A 426 17.41 -22.30 -3.47
N LYS A 427 17.92 -23.48 -3.09
CA LYS A 427 17.24 -24.76 -3.34
C LYS A 427 15.95 -24.84 -2.54
N GLU A 428 16.05 -24.65 -1.22
CA GLU A 428 14.90 -24.68 -0.31
C GLU A 428 13.84 -23.64 -0.69
N ALA A 429 14.26 -22.42 -1.04
CA ALA A 429 13.34 -21.36 -1.46
C ALA A 429 12.64 -21.70 -2.79
N THR A 430 13.33 -22.34 -3.74
CA THR A 430 12.71 -22.74 -5.01
C THR A 430 11.62 -23.78 -4.76
N ASP A 431 11.89 -24.76 -3.91
CA ASP A 431 10.91 -25.80 -3.55
C ASP A 431 9.68 -25.18 -2.89
N VAL A 432 9.87 -24.31 -1.89
CA VAL A 432 8.78 -23.59 -1.21
C VAL A 432 8.00 -22.71 -2.19
N VAL A 433 8.66 -21.99 -3.10
CA VAL A 433 7.99 -21.16 -4.11
C VAL A 433 7.18 -22.02 -5.07
N THR A 434 7.65 -23.19 -5.48
CA THR A 434 6.88 -24.08 -6.36
C THR A 434 5.63 -24.61 -5.65
N GLU A 435 5.72 -24.95 -4.36
CA GLU A 435 4.56 -25.34 -3.56
C GLU A 435 3.56 -24.20 -3.40
N LEU A 436 4.03 -22.99 -3.10
CA LEU A 436 3.19 -21.80 -2.96
C LEU A 436 2.49 -21.49 -4.28
N LYS A 437 3.18 -21.55 -5.42
CA LYS A 437 2.58 -21.40 -6.75
C LYS A 437 1.51 -22.46 -7.01
N ARG A 438 1.76 -23.73 -6.67
CA ARG A 438 0.76 -24.81 -6.78
C ARG A 438 -0.47 -24.54 -5.91
N LYS A 439 -0.29 -24.06 -4.67
CA LYS A 439 -1.38 -23.69 -3.75
C LYS A 439 -2.20 -22.51 -4.29
N LEU A 440 -1.54 -21.48 -4.82
CA LEU A 440 -2.20 -20.31 -5.42
C LEU A 440 -3.05 -20.70 -6.64
N VAL A 441 -2.50 -21.50 -7.56
CA VAL A 441 -3.23 -22.00 -8.74
C VAL A 441 -4.45 -22.85 -8.33
N LYS A 442 -4.31 -23.71 -7.32
CA LYS A 442 -5.46 -24.46 -6.76
C LYS A 442 -6.53 -23.53 -6.18
N LYS A 443 -6.12 -22.46 -5.49
CA LYS A 443 -7.04 -21.48 -4.89
C LYS A 443 -7.77 -20.66 -5.95
N GLU A 444 -7.09 -20.23 -7.01
CA GLU A 444 -7.71 -19.56 -8.15
C GLU A 444 -8.70 -20.46 -8.90
N LYS A 445 -8.34 -21.73 -9.15
CA LYS A 445 -9.26 -22.70 -9.76
C LYS A 445 -10.52 -22.90 -8.91
N LYS A 446 -10.37 -22.97 -7.58
CA LYS A 446 -11.53 -23.02 -6.66
C LYS A 446 -12.36 -21.74 -6.71
N ARG A 447 -11.74 -20.56 -6.77
CA ARG A 447 -12.45 -19.27 -6.84
C ARG A 447 -13.24 -19.13 -8.13
N LYS A 448 -12.62 -19.42 -9.29
CA LYS A 448 -13.30 -19.43 -10.60
C LYS A 448 -14.45 -20.44 -10.64
N LYS A 449 -14.30 -21.62 -10.03
CA LYS A 449 -15.39 -22.60 -9.93
C LYS A 449 -16.56 -22.09 -9.06
N ARG A 450 -16.28 -21.28 -8.03
CA ARG A 450 -17.30 -20.67 -7.16
C ARG A 450 -18.00 -19.48 -7.83
N GLU A 451 -17.25 -18.64 -8.53
CA GLU A 451 -17.78 -17.53 -9.35
C GLU A 451 -18.68 -18.06 -10.47
N LYS A 452 -18.27 -19.15 -11.15
CA LYS A 452 -19.09 -19.78 -12.20
C LYS A 452 -20.40 -20.33 -11.64
N LYS A 453 -20.37 -21.01 -10.49
CA LYS A 453 -21.58 -21.47 -9.79
C LYS A 453 -22.53 -20.33 -9.41
N LEU A 454 -22.01 -19.20 -8.94
CA LEU A 454 -22.83 -18.02 -8.58
C LEU A 454 -23.44 -17.34 -9.82
N GLN A 455 -22.75 -17.38 -10.96
CA GLN A 455 -23.31 -16.89 -12.23
C GLN A 455 -24.40 -17.83 -12.77
N ASP A 456 -24.20 -19.15 -12.65
CA ASP A 456 -25.20 -20.15 -13.04
C ASP A 456 -26.46 -20.02 -12.15
N GLU A 457 -26.31 -19.84 -10.83
CA GLU A 457 -27.43 -19.62 -9.88
C GLU A 457 -28.19 -18.30 -10.11
N ASN A 458 -27.50 -17.22 -10.51
CA ASN A 458 -28.15 -15.94 -10.84
C ASN A 458 -28.82 -15.96 -12.23
N GLY A 459 -28.30 -16.76 -13.17
CA GLY A 459 -28.92 -16.94 -14.49
C GLY A 459 -30.24 -17.71 -14.43
N ASP A 460 -30.34 -18.72 -13.56
CA ASP A 460 -31.59 -19.48 -13.37
C ASP A 460 -32.69 -18.67 -12.67
N ALA A 461 -32.34 -17.65 -11.88
CA ALA A 461 -33.29 -16.75 -11.22
C ALA A 461 -33.96 -15.74 -12.19
N GLU A 462 -33.29 -15.34 -13.28
CA GLU A 462 -33.90 -14.48 -14.31
C GLU A 462 -34.79 -15.26 -15.29
N VAL A 463 -34.53 -16.56 -15.49
CA VAL A 463 -35.36 -17.42 -16.36
C VAL A 463 -36.64 -17.88 -15.66
N SER A 464 -36.68 -17.86 -14.33
CA SER A 464 -37.87 -18.26 -13.54
C SER A 464 -38.83 -17.10 -13.21
N MET A 465 -38.55 -15.87 -13.65
CA MET A 465 -39.44 -14.70 -13.52
C MET A 465 -40.02 -14.18 -14.85
N ASN A 466 -39.82 -14.86 -15.98
CA ASN A 466 -40.44 -14.54 -17.27
C ASN A 466 -41.53 -15.54 -17.67
#